data_AF-A0A951J912-F1
#
_entry.id   AF-A0A951J912-F1
#
_cell.length_a   1.000
_cell.length_b   1.000
_cell.length_c   1.000
_cell.angle_alpha   90.00
_cell.angle_beta   90.00
_cell.angle_gamma   90.00
#
_symmetry.space_group_name_H-M   'P 1'
#
loop_
_entity.id
_entity.type
_entity.pdbx_description
1 polymer ?
#
loop_
_entity_poly.entity_id
_entity_poly.type
_entity_poly.pdbx_seq_one_letter_code
_entity_poly.pdbx_strand_id
1 'polypeptide(L)'
;NNPAVLEKLKSIIKSSEGPVTFDGTAFKYTDSEGNSQTLTLAELVKTHETLTTLTKGNAGTYTYKSENDSEVVIDVVGDVSSNFDSIANNPAVLEKLKSIIKSSEGPVTFDGTTFKYSDNEGNSQTLTLADLVKTNETVTNLAYVLETGMLTYSNETPEEQTVNLRSVVETFQSIGSITPNSADGTLVIKNGKGAVSNLNVKELIQEQGQALTGTGITVIGGEKSLLSAASLKITPGSANQVLSTNDEGDGAMWIDDISANNGLQKSGRFIQLGGSIFKPTELTTTAKNTLAIKGLASGDLKDHYVVMDKDGALRKLRASLPNFFYMPSLLIPTAADQVVNEVGVSGESFGKINLYDRYQKQFKTPMVKNPGASSVLPVLQSSELDYIVTWYDVEVFENVSVSDKGVLSYKVKANADITLGSFMNIVLAVKPL
;
A
#
# COMPACT_ATOMS: atom_id res chain seq x y z
N ASN A 1 -29.63 9.51 41.85
CA ASN A 1 -29.81 8.36 42.78
C ASN A 1 -31.24 8.18 43.31
N ASN A 2 -32.21 9.02 42.97
CA ASN A 2 -33.63 8.69 43.18
C ASN A 2 -34.16 7.94 41.93
N PRO A 3 -34.43 6.62 42.01
CA PRO A 3 -34.84 5.83 40.84
C PRO A 3 -36.18 6.28 40.25
N ALA A 4 -37.10 6.81 41.07
CA ALA A 4 -38.42 7.25 40.64
C ALA A 4 -38.36 8.52 39.77
N VAL A 5 -37.50 9.48 40.14
CA VAL A 5 -37.21 10.67 39.35
C VAL A 5 -36.63 10.31 37.97
N LEU A 6 -35.72 9.33 37.93
CA LEU A 6 -35.12 8.83 36.69
C LEU A 6 -36.16 8.17 35.78
N GLU A 7 -37.06 7.35 36.31
CA GLU A 7 -38.14 6.73 35.54
C GLU A 7 -39.13 7.77 34.98
N LYS A 8 -39.46 8.80 35.77
CA LYS A 8 -40.33 9.89 35.30
C LYS A 8 -39.71 10.65 34.13
N LEU A 9 -38.43 11.01 34.20
CA LEU A 9 -37.71 11.66 33.09
C LEU A 9 -37.64 10.78 31.83
N LYS A 10 -37.37 9.47 31.99
CA LYS A 10 -37.42 8.51 30.87
C LYS A 10 -38.79 8.46 30.19
N SER A 11 -39.88 8.52 30.97
CA SER A 11 -41.24 8.50 30.41
C SER A 11 -41.56 9.71 29.53
N ILE A 12 -41.03 10.88 29.90
CA ILE A 12 -41.18 12.14 29.15
C ILE A 12 -40.43 12.06 27.82
N ILE A 13 -39.17 11.59 27.85
CA ILE A 13 -38.36 11.43 26.64
C ILE A 13 -39.02 10.48 25.63
N LYS A 14 -39.72 9.44 26.10
CA LYS A 14 -40.43 8.50 25.21
C LYS A 14 -41.70 9.06 24.59
N SER A 15 -42.35 10.03 25.24
CA SER A 15 -43.65 10.57 24.83
C SER A 15 -43.54 11.91 24.09
N SER A 16 -42.36 12.51 24.04
CA SER A 16 -42.12 13.75 23.29
C SER A 16 -41.94 13.48 21.79
N GLU A 17 -42.68 14.19 20.93
CA GLU A 17 -42.53 14.13 19.46
C GLU A 17 -41.44 15.07 18.91
N GLY A 18 -40.76 15.81 19.80
CA GLY A 18 -39.63 16.69 19.49
C GLY A 18 -38.53 16.62 20.56
N PRO A 19 -37.42 17.35 20.39
CA PRO A 19 -36.31 17.31 21.35
C PRO A 19 -36.77 17.82 22.72
N VAL A 20 -36.57 17.00 23.75
CA VAL A 20 -36.66 17.47 25.14
C VAL A 20 -35.45 18.35 25.41
N THR A 21 -35.68 19.61 25.72
CA THR A 21 -34.63 20.58 26.04
C THR A 21 -34.66 20.90 27.52
N PHE A 22 -33.49 21.06 28.13
CA PHE A 22 -33.37 21.49 29.52
C PHE A 22 -32.62 22.82 29.53
N ASP A 23 -33.27 23.86 30.03
CA ASP A 23 -32.71 25.22 30.05
C ASP A 23 -31.93 25.54 31.33
N GLY A 24 -31.65 24.53 32.15
CA GLY A 24 -31.05 24.68 33.47
C GLY A 24 -32.08 24.76 34.61
N THR A 25 -33.35 25.07 34.30
CA THR A 25 -34.43 25.21 35.30
C THR A 25 -35.62 24.30 35.04
N ALA A 26 -35.96 24.07 33.76
CA ALA A 26 -37.08 23.24 33.36
C ALA A 26 -36.77 22.41 32.12
N PHE A 27 -37.38 21.23 32.07
CA PHE A 27 -37.48 20.42 30.87
C PHE A 27 -38.66 20.91 30.03
N LYS A 28 -38.39 21.30 28.79
CA LYS A 28 -39.40 21.72 27.80
C LYS A 28 -39.43 20.74 26.65
N TYR A 29 -40.62 20.27 26.29
CA TYR A 29 -40.83 19.31 25.23
C TYR A 29 -42.19 19.51 24.59
N THR A 30 -42.33 19.05 23.35
CA THR A 30 -43.64 18.97 22.68
C THR A 30 -44.19 17.58 22.91
N ASP A 31 -45.42 17.48 23.42
CA ASP A 31 -46.10 16.18 23.57
C ASP A 31 -46.59 15.63 22.23
N SER A 32 -47.16 14.42 22.25
CA SER A 32 -47.70 13.74 21.07
C SER A 32 -48.94 14.40 20.45
N GLU A 33 -49.47 15.46 21.06
CA GLU A 33 -50.59 16.23 20.53
C GLU A 33 -50.11 17.55 19.88
N GLY A 34 -48.80 17.78 19.85
CA GLY A 34 -48.18 18.98 19.30
C GLY A 34 -48.14 20.17 20.27
N ASN A 35 -48.51 19.98 21.54
CA ASN A 35 -48.55 21.05 22.54
C ASN A 35 -47.23 21.17 23.29
N SER A 36 -46.81 22.41 23.59
CA SER A 36 -45.58 22.66 24.36
C SER A 36 -45.82 22.45 25.85
N GLN A 37 -45.08 21.50 26.44
CA GLN A 37 -45.11 21.15 27.86
C GLN A 37 -43.83 21.63 28.57
N THR A 38 -43.97 22.00 29.85
CA THR A 38 -42.84 22.41 30.71
C THR A 38 -42.92 21.67 32.04
N LEU A 39 -41.81 21.06 32.48
CA LEU A 39 -41.65 20.43 33.79
C LEU A 39 -40.41 20.99 34.48
N THR A 40 -40.59 21.68 35.59
CA THR A 40 -39.49 22.29 36.36
C THR A 40 -38.80 21.26 37.26
N LEU A 41 -37.52 21.51 37.59
CA LEU A 41 -36.81 20.68 38.58
C LEU A 41 -37.49 20.74 39.96
N ALA A 42 -38.09 21.88 40.30
CA ALA A 42 -38.86 22.05 41.53
C ALA A 42 -40.08 21.11 41.61
N GLU A 43 -40.84 20.96 40.52
CA GLU A 43 -41.98 20.02 40.46
C GLU A 43 -41.53 18.56 40.56
N LEU A 44 -40.36 18.23 40.00
CA LEU A 44 -39.79 16.89 40.01
C LEU A 44 -39.27 16.49 41.40
N VAL A 45 -38.62 17.42 42.11
CA VAL A 45 -38.16 17.23 43.50
C VAL A 45 -39.36 17.12 44.43
N LYS A 46 -40.34 18.04 44.32
CA LYS A 46 -41.55 18.06 45.17
C LYS A 46 -42.38 16.78 45.11
N THR A 47 -42.41 16.08 43.97
CA THR A 47 -43.16 14.82 43.82
C THR A 47 -42.45 13.61 44.45
N HIS A 48 -41.18 13.75 44.85
CA HIS A 48 -40.35 12.65 45.34
C HIS A 48 -39.53 13.01 46.59
N GLU A 49 -39.90 14.09 47.28
CA GLU A 49 -39.38 14.40 48.62
C GLU A 49 -39.90 13.35 49.62
N THR A 50 -38.99 12.73 50.35
CA THR A 50 -39.32 11.78 51.41
C THR A 50 -39.68 12.56 52.67
N LEU A 51 -40.89 12.37 53.16
CA LEU A 51 -41.40 13.08 54.32
C LEU A 51 -41.19 12.24 55.59
N THR A 52 -40.41 12.77 56.53
CA THR A 52 -40.42 12.26 57.91
C THR A 52 -41.62 12.87 58.64
N THR A 53 -42.23 12.12 59.56
CA THR A 53 -43.38 12.62 60.33
C THR A 53 -43.14 12.47 61.81
N LEU A 54 -43.46 13.50 62.58
CA LEU A 54 -43.56 13.42 64.04
C LEU A 54 -45.04 13.55 64.39
N THR A 55 -45.68 12.43 64.72
CA THR A 55 -47.09 12.39 65.08
C THR A 55 -47.25 12.42 66.59
N LYS A 56 -48.04 13.38 67.08
CA LYS A 56 -48.41 13.46 68.50
C LYS A 56 -49.35 12.30 68.86
N GLY A 57 -48.96 11.53 69.87
CA GLY A 57 -49.78 10.50 70.49
C GLY A 57 -50.59 11.02 71.68
N ASN A 58 -51.05 10.10 72.52
CA ASN A 58 -51.77 10.42 73.74
C ASN A 58 -50.81 10.59 74.93
N ALA A 59 -51.23 11.35 75.94
CA ALA A 59 -50.51 11.49 77.22
C ALA A 59 -49.02 11.87 77.11
N GLY A 60 -48.65 12.70 76.13
CA GLY A 60 -47.28 13.23 75.99
C GLY A 60 -46.29 12.34 75.22
N THR A 61 -46.78 11.27 74.60
CA THR A 61 -45.99 10.46 73.66
C THR A 61 -46.00 11.05 72.25
N TYR A 62 -44.91 10.87 71.50
CA TYR A 62 -44.80 11.23 70.09
C TYR A 62 -44.16 10.06 69.33
N THR A 63 -44.67 9.75 68.15
CA THR A 63 -44.05 8.76 67.27
C THR A 63 -43.34 9.50 66.13
N TYR A 64 -42.03 9.38 66.09
CA TYR A 64 -41.23 9.82 64.95
C TYR A 64 -41.14 8.67 63.94
N LYS A 65 -41.52 8.94 62.70
CA LYS A 65 -41.37 8.03 61.56
C LYS A 65 -40.31 8.59 60.62
N SER A 66 -39.20 7.87 60.47
CA SER A 66 -38.14 8.24 59.55
C SER A 66 -38.50 7.96 58.09
N GLU A 67 -37.68 8.48 57.18
CA GLU A 67 -37.81 8.35 55.73
C GLU A 67 -37.74 6.90 55.21
N ASN A 68 -37.28 5.98 56.04
CA ASN A 68 -37.25 4.53 55.78
C ASN A 68 -38.41 3.78 56.45
N ASP A 69 -39.47 4.49 56.88
CA ASP A 69 -40.65 3.99 57.58
C ASP A 69 -40.42 3.38 58.97
N SER A 70 -39.24 3.55 59.59
CA SER A 70 -39.01 3.12 60.98
C SER A 70 -39.65 4.08 61.99
N GLU A 71 -40.29 3.55 63.03
CA GLU A 71 -40.96 4.33 64.06
C GLU A 71 -40.21 4.28 65.40
N VAL A 72 -40.04 5.44 66.03
CA VAL A 72 -39.50 5.59 67.39
C VAL A 72 -40.53 6.33 68.24
N VAL A 73 -40.88 5.76 69.39
CA VAL A 73 -41.75 6.42 70.37
C VAL A 73 -40.90 7.23 71.34
N ILE A 74 -41.18 8.52 71.41
CA ILE A 74 -40.63 9.49 72.35
C ILE A 74 -41.67 9.68 73.44
N ASP A 75 -41.39 9.21 74.65
CA ASP A 75 -42.27 9.39 75.81
C ASP A 75 -41.76 10.52 76.71
N VAL A 76 -42.22 11.74 76.43
CA VAL A 76 -41.78 12.92 77.17
C VAL A 76 -42.21 12.84 78.63
N VAL A 77 -43.40 12.29 78.91
CA VAL A 77 -43.91 12.19 80.28
C VAL A 77 -43.19 11.10 81.05
N GLY A 78 -42.91 9.97 80.40
CA GLY A 78 -42.05 8.91 80.93
C GLY A 78 -40.66 9.44 81.26
N ASP A 79 -40.04 10.18 80.36
CA ASP A 79 -38.70 10.76 80.56
C ASP A 79 -38.68 11.78 81.70
N VAL A 80 -39.65 12.69 81.75
CA VAL A 80 -39.76 13.68 82.84
C VAL A 80 -40.00 12.98 84.18
N SER A 81 -40.85 11.97 84.22
CA SER A 81 -41.13 11.20 85.45
C SER A 81 -39.89 10.45 85.91
N SER A 82 -39.16 9.82 84.98
CA SER A 82 -37.96 9.03 85.28
C SER A 82 -36.80 9.91 85.75
N ASN A 83 -36.73 11.15 85.26
CA ASN A 83 -35.68 12.10 85.61
C ASN A 83 -36.13 13.13 86.66
N PHE A 84 -37.30 12.96 87.27
CA PHE A 84 -37.93 13.99 88.11
C PHE A 84 -37.02 14.42 89.26
N ASP A 85 -36.29 13.50 89.88
CA ASP A 85 -35.36 13.83 90.96
C ASP A 85 -34.25 14.78 90.50
N SER A 86 -33.70 14.58 89.31
CA SER A 86 -32.68 15.49 88.76
C SER A 86 -33.28 16.84 88.38
N ILE A 87 -34.51 16.85 87.85
CA ILE A 87 -35.22 18.08 87.49
C ILE A 87 -35.55 18.90 88.74
N ALA A 88 -36.12 18.27 89.77
CA ALA A 88 -36.49 18.93 91.03
C ALA A 88 -35.27 19.44 91.81
N ASN A 89 -34.12 18.78 91.67
CA ASN A 89 -32.86 19.20 92.30
C ASN A 89 -32.04 20.19 91.47
N ASN A 90 -32.47 20.56 90.26
CA ASN A 90 -31.79 21.59 89.48
C ASN A 90 -31.78 22.92 90.25
N PRO A 91 -30.63 23.60 90.44
CA PRO A 91 -30.55 24.81 91.25
C PRO A 91 -31.52 25.92 90.85
N ALA A 92 -31.76 26.13 89.54
CA ALA A 92 -32.69 27.16 89.08
C ALA A 92 -34.15 26.81 89.37
N VAL A 93 -34.53 25.54 89.18
CA VAL A 93 -35.87 25.02 89.51
C VAL A 93 -36.08 25.06 91.03
N LEU A 94 -35.06 24.68 91.79
CA LEU A 94 -35.06 24.67 93.24
C LEU A 94 -35.16 26.08 93.82
N GLU A 95 -34.42 27.06 93.29
CA GLU A 95 -34.55 28.47 93.72
C GLU A 95 -35.94 29.03 93.44
N LYS A 96 -36.57 28.63 92.32
CA LYS A 96 -37.95 29.04 92.02
C LYS A 96 -38.97 28.37 92.95
N LEU A 97 -38.86 27.07 93.19
CA LEU A 97 -39.68 26.36 94.19
C LEU A 97 -39.50 26.95 95.59
N LYS A 98 -38.27 27.26 96.00
CA LYS A 98 -37.96 27.94 97.27
C LYS A 98 -38.57 29.34 97.34
N SER A 99 -38.59 30.10 96.24
CA SER A 99 -39.24 31.42 96.20
C SER A 99 -40.75 31.30 96.45
N ILE A 100 -41.39 30.28 95.89
CA ILE A 100 -42.83 30.02 96.11
C ILE A 100 -43.08 29.60 97.56
N ILE A 101 -42.29 28.66 98.11
CA ILE A 101 -42.43 28.18 99.49
C ILE A 101 -42.17 29.29 100.52
N LYS A 102 -41.26 30.23 100.25
CA LYS A 102 -41.00 31.39 101.11
C LYS A 102 -42.08 32.48 101.03
N SER A 103 -42.84 32.51 99.94
CA SER A 103 -43.89 33.52 99.69
C SER A 103 -45.30 32.99 99.96
N SER A 104 -45.44 31.79 100.52
CA SER A 104 -46.72 31.18 100.86
C SER A 104 -46.86 30.99 102.37
N GLU A 105 -47.87 31.57 103.00
CA GLU A 105 -48.23 31.31 104.42
C GLU A 105 -49.02 30.01 104.62
N GLY A 106 -49.26 29.22 103.55
CA GLY A 106 -50.04 27.98 103.59
C GLY A 106 -49.56 26.94 102.56
N PRO A 107 -50.19 25.74 102.51
CA PRO A 107 -49.75 24.65 101.65
C PRO A 107 -49.91 25.00 100.15
N VAL A 108 -48.84 24.81 99.37
CA VAL A 108 -48.90 24.86 97.91
C VAL A 108 -49.61 23.60 97.42
N THR A 109 -50.64 23.75 96.59
CA THR A 109 -51.39 22.62 96.03
C THR A 109 -51.17 22.51 94.54
N PHE A 110 -51.03 21.27 94.05
CA PHE A 110 -50.89 20.97 92.63
C PHE A 110 -52.05 20.09 92.19
N ASP A 111 -52.85 20.58 91.24
CA ASP A 111 -54.05 19.88 90.74
C ASP A 111 -53.77 19.05 89.47
N GLY A 112 -52.50 18.82 89.16
CA GLY A 112 -52.06 18.09 87.98
C GLY A 112 -51.78 18.96 86.76
N THR A 113 -52.26 20.22 86.74
CA THR A 113 -52.02 21.17 85.63
C THR A 113 -51.43 22.50 86.10
N THR A 114 -51.83 22.96 87.29
CA THR A 114 -51.41 24.26 87.85
C THR A 114 -50.99 24.15 89.29
N PHE A 115 -49.95 24.90 89.67
CA PHE A 115 -49.62 25.15 91.06
C PHE A 115 -50.42 26.35 91.56
N LYS A 116 -51.11 26.17 92.69
CA LYS A 116 -51.89 27.23 93.36
C LYS A 116 -51.37 27.45 94.78
N TYR A 117 -51.16 28.72 95.11
CA TYR A 117 -50.78 29.16 96.45
C TYR A 117 -51.40 30.52 96.77
N SER A 118 -51.56 30.82 98.06
CA SER A 118 -51.87 32.18 98.52
C SER A 118 -50.56 32.88 98.85
N ASP A 119 -50.35 34.08 98.31
CA ASP A 119 -49.19 34.89 98.63
C ASP A 119 -49.28 35.52 100.03
N ASN A 120 -48.20 36.20 100.45
CA ASN A 120 -48.10 36.88 101.76
C ASN A 120 -49.10 38.05 101.94
N GLU A 121 -49.92 38.36 100.94
CA GLU A 121 -50.98 39.36 100.98
C GLU A 121 -52.37 38.71 100.98
N GLY A 122 -52.44 37.37 100.96
CA GLY A 122 -53.65 36.57 100.97
C GLY A 122 -54.26 36.32 99.58
N ASN A 123 -53.61 36.75 98.50
CA ASN A 123 -54.14 36.63 97.14
C ASN A 123 -53.78 35.28 96.51
N SER A 124 -54.70 34.70 95.74
CA SER A 124 -54.47 33.42 95.06
C SER A 124 -53.66 33.62 93.78
N GLN A 125 -52.50 32.96 93.70
CA GLN A 125 -51.59 32.97 92.56
C GLN A 125 -51.62 31.61 91.85
N THR A 126 -51.49 31.63 90.53
CA THR A 126 -51.51 30.41 89.69
C THR A 126 -50.30 30.39 88.75
N LEU A 127 -49.61 29.25 88.66
CA LEU A 127 -48.45 29.05 87.78
C LEU A 127 -48.58 27.74 87.00
N THR A 128 -48.33 27.75 85.69
CA THR A 128 -48.37 26.54 84.83
C THR A 128 -46.97 26.01 84.53
N LEU A 129 -46.89 24.73 84.11
CA LEU A 129 -45.65 24.13 83.63
C LEU A 129 -45.12 24.81 82.34
N ALA A 130 -46.03 25.33 81.50
CA ALA A 130 -45.65 26.05 80.28
C ALA A 130 -44.92 27.36 80.59
N ASP A 131 -45.27 28.03 81.69
CA ASP A 131 -44.58 29.25 82.15
C ASP A 131 -43.16 28.95 82.68
N LEU A 132 -42.91 27.74 83.17
CA LEU A 132 -41.59 27.29 83.64
C LEU A 132 -40.66 26.89 82.47
N VAL A 133 -41.23 26.39 81.37
CA VAL A 133 -40.48 25.88 80.21
C VAL A 133 -40.12 27.00 79.23
N LYS A 134 -41.04 27.94 78.95
CA LYS A 134 -40.83 29.02 77.96
C LYS A 134 -39.60 29.90 78.19
N THR A 135 -39.14 30.06 79.43
CA THR A 135 -37.96 30.87 79.73
C THR A 135 -36.63 30.14 79.54
N ASN A 136 -36.65 28.83 79.26
CA ASN A 136 -35.46 27.97 79.25
C ASN A 136 -35.31 27.12 77.97
N GLU A 137 -36.15 27.30 76.95
CA GLU A 137 -36.00 26.60 75.67
C GLU A 137 -34.89 27.24 74.81
N THR A 138 -34.05 26.42 74.18
CA THR A 138 -33.02 26.84 73.22
C THR A 138 -33.61 26.86 71.80
N VAL A 139 -33.48 27.98 71.09
CA VAL A 139 -33.96 28.10 69.69
C VAL A 139 -32.83 27.69 68.74
N THR A 140 -33.04 26.64 67.95
CA THR A 140 -32.13 26.24 66.86
C THR A 140 -32.89 26.30 65.54
N ASN A 141 -32.50 27.18 64.63
CA ASN A 141 -33.03 27.23 63.26
C ASN A 141 -31.96 26.79 62.27
N LEU A 142 -32.27 25.81 61.43
CA LEU A 142 -31.48 25.43 60.25
C LEU A 142 -32.35 25.64 59.01
N ALA A 143 -31.89 26.43 58.05
CA ALA A 143 -32.58 26.65 56.80
C ALA A 143 -31.62 26.48 55.62
N TYR A 144 -32.08 25.81 54.56
CA TYR A 144 -31.35 25.72 53.31
C TYR A 144 -32.03 26.60 52.25
N VAL A 145 -31.25 27.49 51.64
CA VAL A 145 -31.72 28.38 50.57
C VAL A 145 -31.27 27.80 49.24
N LEU A 146 -32.19 27.18 48.49
CA LEU A 146 -31.90 26.48 47.23
C LEU A 146 -31.30 27.42 46.16
N GLU A 147 -31.80 28.66 46.09
CA GLU A 147 -31.42 29.66 45.10
C GLU A 147 -29.95 30.07 45.22
N THR A 148 -29.47 30.28 46.45
CA THR A 148 -28.08 30.65 46.73
C THR A 148 -27.20 29.43 47.00
N GLY A 149 -27.79 28.27 47.32
CA GLY A 149 -27.07 27.06 47.75
C GLY A 149 -26.40 27.19 49.12
N MET A 150 -26.91 28.09 49.97
CA MET A 150 -26.36 28.36 51.30
C MET A 150 -27.20 27.66 52.36
N LEU A 151 -26.50 27.06 53.34
CA LEU A 151 -27.09 26.63 54.60
C LEU A 151 -26.95 27.77 55.59
N THR A 152 -28.06 28.27 56.14
CA THR A 152 -28.06 29.27 57.22
C THR A 152 -28.48 28.61 58.53
N TYR A 153 -27.80 28.97 59.62
CA TYR A 153 -28.18 28.53 60.96
C TYR A 153 -28.02 29.66 61.98
N SER A 154 -28.93 29.74 62.94
CA SER A 154 -28.83 30.65 64.09
C SER A 154 -28.77 29.84 65.38
N ASN A 155 -27.84 30.21 66.27
CA ASN A 155 -27.71 29.65 67.62
C ASN A 155 -28.33 30.61 68.67
N GLU A 156 -27.91 30.54 69.93
CA GLU A 156 -28.47 31.34 71.06
C GLU A 156 -28.29 32.87 70.94
N THR A 157 -27.60 33.33 69.90
CA THR A 157 -27.60 34.74 69.49
C THR A 157 -28.35 34.88 68.16
N PRO A 158 -29.23 35.87 67.99
CA PRO A 158 -30.07 36.02 66.80
C PRO A 158 -29.31 36.34 65.48
N GLU A 159 -27.99 36.23 65.45
CA GLU A 159 -27.18 36.43 64.25
C GLU A 159 -27.10 35.14 63.42
N GLU A 160 -27.50 35.24 62.16
CA GLU A 160 -27.44 34.13 61.20
C GLU A 160 -26.00 33.85 60.77
N GLN A 161 -25.58 32.58 60.87
CA GLN A 161 -24.34 32.07 60.30
C GLN A 161 -24.65 31.41 58.96
N THR A 162 -23.75 31.55 57.97
CA THR A 162 -23.97 31.00 56.64
C THR A 162 -22.82 30.14 56.14
N VAL A 163 -23.14 28.99 55.54
CA VAL A 163 -22.19 28.07 54.90
C VAL A 163 -22.58 27.90 53.43
N ASN A 164 -21.68 28.26 52.51
CA ASN A 164 -21.90 28.04 51.08
C ASN A 164 -21.54 26.59 50.71
N LEU A 165 -22.54 25.80 50.34
CA LEU A 165 -22.33 24.39 49.96
C LEU A 165 -21.91 24.22 48.50
N ARG A 166 -22.18 25.20 47.62
CA ARG A 166 -21.80 25.14 46.20
C ARG A 166 -20.27 25.22 46.02
N SER A 167 -19.60 26.05 46.82
CA SER A 167 -18.13 26.19 46.77
C SER A 167 -17.39 24.89 47.12
N VAL A 168 -17.97 24.05 47.98
CA VAL A 168 -17.40 22.75 48.38
C VAL A 168 -17.54 21.70 47.28
N VAL A 169 -18.61 21.76 46.48
CA VAL A 169 -18.85 20.82 45.36
C VAL A 169 -18.04 21.21 44.11
N GLU A 170 -17.71 22.49 43.98
CA GLU A 170 -16.96 23.05 42.86
C GLU A 170 -15.51 22.55 42.72
N THR A 171 -14.92 21.99 43.76
CA THR A 171 -13.56 21.42 43.76
C THR A 171 -13.49 19.96 43.28
N PHE A 172 -14.63 19.27 43.11
CA PHE A 172 -14.67 17.84 42.78
C PHE A 172 -15.23 17.50 41.39
N GLN A 173 -15.35 18.46 40.48
CA GLN A 173 -16.01 18.21 39.20
C GLN A 173 -15.21 17.27 38.29
N SER A 174 -15.81 16.12 37.99
CA SER A 174 -15.37 15.15 36.99
C SER A 174 -15.59 15.68 35.57
N ILE A 175 -14.92 15.06 34.58
CA ILE A 175 -15.08 15.38 33.15
C ILE A 175 -16.57 15.25 32.77
N GLY A 176 -17.15 16.32 32.22
CA GLY A 176 -18.58 16.40 31.89
C GLY A 176 -18.92 15.85 30.51
N SER A 177 -18.05 16.01 29.51
CA SER A 177 -18.20 15.38 28.18
C SER A 177 -16.88 15.31 27.41
N ILE A 178 -16.76 14.33 26.52
CA ILE A 178 -15.73 14.23 25.49
C ILE A 178 -16.46 14.06 24.16
N THR A 179 -16.30 15.02 23.25
CA THR A 179 -16.98 15.00 21.95
C THR A 179 -15.94 15.05 20.82
N PRO A 180 -15.96 14.09 19.87
CA PRO A 180 -15.11 14.17 18.70
C PRO A 180 -15.60 15.26 17.75
N ASN A 181 -14.70 16.13 17.30
CA ASN A 181 -14.95 17.05 16.21
C ASN A 181 -14.35 16.46 14.92
N SER A 182 -15.20 15.90 14.08
CA SER A 182 -14.79 15.25 12.84
C SER A 182 -14.29 16.23 11.77
N ALA A 183 -14.60 17.53 11.88
CA ALA A 183 -14.17 18.54 10.92
C ALA A 183 -12.70 18.93 11.10
N ASP A 184 -12.26 19.12 12.35
CA ASP A 184 -10.89 19.55 12.67
C ASP A 184 -10.01 18.44 13.24
N GLY A 185 -10.57 17.30 13.67
CA GLY A 185 -9.82 16.16 14.21
C GLY A 185 -9.39 16.33 15.67
N THR A 186 -10.10 17.16 16.42
CA THR A 186 -9.88 17.37 17.85
C THR A 186 -10.90 16.60 18.70
N LEU A 187 -10.55 16.33 19.96
CA LEU A 187 -11.51 15.95 21.00
C LEU A 187 -11.78 17.17 21.88
N VAL A 188 -13.05 17.59 21.93
CA VAL A 188 -13.52 18.67 22.79
C VAL A 188 -13.86 18.07 24.15
N ILE A 189 -13.06 18.40 25.16
CA ILE A 189 -13.24 17.95 26.54
C ILE A 189 -13.87 19.10 27.33
N LYS A 190 -15.09 18.91 27.84
CA LYS A 190 -15.74 19.89 28.73
C LYS A 190 -15.76 19.36 30.15
N ASN A 191 -15.22 20.13 31.09
CA ASN A 191 -15.39 19.79 32.50
C ASN A 191 -16.83 20.10 32.97
N GLY A 192 -17.21 19.66 34.17
CA GLY A 192 -18.55 19.94 34.71
C GLY A 192 -18.91 21.43 34.83
N LYS A 193 -17.92 22.34 34.82
CA LYS A 193 -18.10 23.81 34.85
C LYS A 193 -18.26 24.43 33.46
N GLY A 194 -18.29 23.61 32.41
CA GLY A 194 -18.37 24.07 31.02
C GLY A 194 -17.06 24.65 30.46
N ALA A 195 -15.95 24.62 31.22
CA ALA A 195 -14.65 24.99 30.68
C ALA A 195 -14.24 23.95 29.62
N VAL A 196 -13.82 24.45 28.46
CA VAL A 196 -13.52 23.65 27.28
C VAL A 196 -12.01 23.54 27.12
N SER A 197 -11.51 22.31 27.00
CA SER A 197 -10.15 21.99 26.59
C SER A 197 -10.20 21.18 25.30
N ASN A 198 -9.42 21.57 24.30
CA ASN A 198 -9.31 20.83 23.05
C ASN A 198 -8.04 19.97 23.06
N LEU A 199 -8.18 18.68 22.80
CA LEU A 199 -7.06 17.79 22.54
C LEU A 199 -6.95 17.58 21.03
N ASN A 200 -5.87 18.06 20.42
CA ASN A 200 -5.64 17.89 18.99
C ASN A 200 -5.07 16.49 18.70
N VAL A 201 -5.94 15.60 18.21
CA VAL A 201 -5.53 14.23 17.89
C VAL A 201 -4.69 14.18 16.62
N LYS A 202 -4.89 15.12 15.68
CA LYS A 202 -4.07 15.20 14.46
C LYS A 202 -2.61 15.57 14.76
N GLU A 203 -2.37 16.55 15.64
CA GLU A 203 -1.00 16.91 16.06
C GLU A 203 -0.31 15.74 16.78
N LEU A 204 -1.02 15.10 17.72
CA LEU A 204 -0.48 13.95 18.46
C LEU A 204 -0.06 12.79 17.53
N ILE A 205 -0.85 12.55 16.48
CA ILE A 205 -0.60 11.50 15.49
C ILE A 205 0.49 11.92 14.47
N GLN A 206 0.54 13.20 14.09
CA GLN A 206 1.54 13.72 13.15
C GLN A 206 2.96 13.84 13.75
N GLU A 207 3.09 14.02 15.07
CA GLU A 207 4.41 14.05 15.73
C GLU A 207 5.06 12.66 15.86
N GLN A 208 4.28 11.58 15.85
CA GLN A 208 4.80 10.21 15.96
C GLN A 208 4.96 9.49 14.62
N GLY A 209 4.38 10.01 13.53
CA GLY A 209 4.56 9.47 12.20
C GLY A 209 5.99 9.68 11.70
N GLN A 210 6.76 8.62 11.50
CA GLN A 210 8.04 8.72 10.80
C GLN A 210 7.79 9.04 9.33
N ALA A 211 8.53 10.00 8.77
CA ALA A 211 8.48 10.29 7.34
C ALA A 211 8.92 9.06 6.53
N LEU A 212 8.11 8.65 5.55
CA LEU A 212 8.54 7.70 4.52
C LEU A 212 9.61 8.39 3.68
N THR A 213 10.85 7.94 3.80
CA THR A 213 11.97 8.45 3.03
C THR A 213 12.50 7.35 2.11
N GLY A 214 12.86 7.71 0.87
CA GLY A 214 13.44 6.81 -0.10
C GLY A 214 14.13 7.61 -1.19
N THR A 215 15.32 7.19 -1.62
CA THR A 215 16.09 7.85 -2.68
C THR A 215 15.49 7.63 -4.07
N GLY A 216 14.78 6.51 -4.28
CA GLY A 216 14.12 6.16 -5.55
C GLY A 216 12.63 6.48 -5.63
N ILE A 217 12.02 6.96 -4.53
CA ILE A 217 10.58 7.21 -4.44
C ILE A 217 10.38 8.64 -3.96
N THR A 218 9.77 9.46 -4.81
CA THR A 218 9.30 10.79 -4.39
C THR A 218 7.97 10.62 -3.66
N VAL A 219 7.91 11.06 -2.40
CA VAL A 219 6.70 11.09 -1.59
C VAL A 219 6.11 12.50 -1.62
N ILE A 220 4.95 12.67 -2.27
CA ILE A 220 4.31 13.98 -2.40
C ILE A 220 3.29 14.16 -1.27
N GLY A 221 3.37 15.29 -0.54
CA GLY A 221 2.49 15.64 0.58
C GLY A 221 2.94 15.09 1.95
N GLY A 222 4.23 14.75 2.11
CA GLY A 222 4.69 13.76 3.08
C GLY A 222 5.51 14.21 4.28
N GLU A 223 5.64 15.49 4.63
CA GLU A 223 6.49 15.84 5.79
C GLU A 223 6.03 15.19 7.10
N LYS A 224 4.75 14.79 7.23
CA LYS A 224 4.16 14.11 8.42
C LYS A 224 2.94 13.19 8.13
N SER A 225 2.84 12.61 6.92
CA SER A 225 1.59 11.94 6.45
C SER A 225 1.54 10.42 6.74
N LEU A 226 0.47 9.95 7.39
CA LEU A 226 0.14 8.53 7.58
C LEU A 226 -0.66 7.98 6.38
N LEU A 227 -0.02 7.79 5.23
CA LEU A 227 -0.52 7.11 4.00
C LEU A 227 -1.95 7.42 3.47
N SER A 228 -2.77 8.24 4.13
CA SER A 228 -4.18 8.44 3.81
C SER A 228 -4.40 9.37 2.62
N ALA A 229 -3.32 10.02 2.16
CA ALA A 229 -3.28 10.86 0.98
C ALA A 229 -1.91 10.85 0.26
N ALA A 230 -1.02 9.89 0.57
CA ALA A 230 0.32 9.86 -0.04
C ALA A 230 0.25 9.21 -1.44
N SER A 231 0.84 9.85 -2.44
CA SER A 231 1.12 9.23 -3.74
C SER A 231 2.61 8.94 -3.84
N LEU A 232 2.93 7.71 -4.28
CA LEU A 232 4.31 7.25 -4.49
C LEU A 232 4.60 7.31 -5.99
N LYS A 233 5.65 8.03 -6.37
CA LYS A 233 6.12 8.10 -7.76
C LYS A 233 7.60 7.72 -7.82
N ILE A 234 7.94 6.83 -8.75
CA ILE A 234 9.34 6.56 -9.08
C ILE A 234 9.88 7.79 -9.82
N THR A 235 11.02 8.31 -9.37
CA THR A 235 11.72 9.40 -10.07
C THR A 235 12.03 8.95 -11.49
N PRO A 236 11.47 9.59 -12.53
CA PRO A 236 11.64 9.13 -13.91
C PRO A 236 13.10 9.27 -14.36
N GLY A 237 13.56 8.34 -15.19
CA GLY A 237 14.82 8.46 -15.90
C GLY A 237 14.77 9.50 -17.02
N SER A 238 15.92 9.71 -17.66
CA SER A 238 16.05 10.47 -18.90
C SER A 238 15.33 9.77 -20.06
N ALA A 239 15.11 10.50 -21.16
CA ALA A 239 14.44 9.93 -22.33
C ALA A 239 15.16 8.68 -22.83
N ASN A 240 14.40 7.59 -23.05
CA ASN A 240 14.85 6.27 -23.50
C ASN A 240 15.66 5.45 -22.48
N GLN A 241 15.74 5.87 -21.22
CA GLN A 241 16.28 5.02 -20.17
C GLN A 241 15.26 3.96 -19.73
N VAL A 242 15.76 2.80 -19.34
CA VAL A 242 14.96 1.71 -18.75
C VAL A 242 15.36 1.56 -17.29
N LEU A 243 14.40 1.30 -16.41
CA LEU A 243 14.68 0.98 -15.02
C LEU A 243 15.16 -0.47 -14.96
N SER A 244 16.37 -0.67 -14.43
CA SER A 244 16.98 -1.99 -14.28
C SER A 244 17.54 -2.13 -12.87
N THR A 245 17.91 -3.36 -12.50
CA THR A 245 18.73 -3.62 -11.33
C THR A 245 20.19 -3.24 -11.61
N ASN A 246 20.90 -2.73 -10.60
CA ASN A 246 22.34 -2.50 -10.65
C ASN A 246 23.14 -3.80 -10.71
N ASP A 247 24.44 -3.69 -10.96
CA ASP A 247 25.36 -4.82 -11.09
C ASP A 247 25.50 -5.63 -9.78
N GLU A 248 25.33 -4.97 -8.63
CA GLU A 248 25.35 -5.61 -7.30
C GLU A 248 24.06 -6.37 -6.96
N GLY A 249 22.97 -6.13 -7.69
CA GLY A 249 21.68 -6.81 -7.47
C GLY A 249 20.84 -6.26 -6.31
N ASP A 250 21.29 -5.20 -5.63
CA ASP A 250 20.69 -4.67 -4.41
C ASP A 250 19.98 -3.32 -4.60
N GLY A 251 20.00 -2.76 -5.82
CA GLY A 251 19.45 -1.45 -6.12
C GLY A 251 18.84 -1.34 -7.51
N ALA A 252 17.98 -0.34 -7.69
CA ALA A 252 17.45 0.04 -8.99
C ALA A 252 18.24 1.22 -9.56
N MET A 253 18.55 1.18 -10.85
CA MET A 253 19.22 2.25 -11.57
C MET A 253 18.57 2.48 -12.94
N TRP A 254 18.61 3.72 -13.41
CA TRP A 254 18.27 4.05 -14.78
C TRP A 254 19.47 3.77 -15.68
N ILE A 255 19.32 2.85 -16.63
CA ILE A 255 20.38 2.55 -17.59
C ILE A 255 20.11 3.26 -18.91
N ASP A 256 21.16 3.92 -19.42
CA ASP A 256 21.22 4.33 -20.81
C ASP A 256 21.42 3.07 -21.66
N ASP A 257 20.47 2.84 -22.54
CA ASP A 257 20.64 2.06 -23.77
C ASP A 257 20.63 0.52 -23.67
N ILE A 258 19.66 -0.06 -24.38
CA ILE A 258 19.91 -1.29 -25.12
C ILE A 258 21.00 -0.96 -26.14
N SER A 259 22.26 -1.31 -25.86
CA SER A 259 23.36 -1.08 -26.79
C SER A 259 23.41 -2.19 -27.87
N ALA A 260 23.88 -1.83 -29.05
CA ALA A 260 24.14 -2.77 -30.14
C ALA A 260 25.54 -2.55 -30.69
N ASN A 261 26.25 -3.64 -30.97
CA ASN A 261 27.57 -3.60 -31.57
C ASN A 261 27.76 -4.78 -32.53
N ASN A 262 28.92 -4.78 -33.20
CA ASN A 262 29.42 -5.92 -33.95
C ASN A 262 28.44 -6.47 -35.02
N GLY A 263 28.13 -5.63 -36.01
CA GLY A 263 27.19 -5.93 -37.09
C GLY A 263 25.75 -5.44 -36.82
N LEU A 264 25.39 -5.25 -35.55
CA LEU A 264 24.15 -4.60 -35.15
C LEU A 264 24.37 -3.11 -34.85
N GLN A 265 23.31 -2.32 -35.06
CA GLN A 265 23.26 -0.90 -34.74
C GLN A 265 21.90 -0.54 -34.14
N LYS A 266 21.90 0.43 -33.22
CA LYS A 266 20.66 1.00 -32.67
C LYS A 266 20.24 2.23 -33.47
N SER A 267 18.97 2.27 -33.87
CA SER A 267 18.34 3.44 -34.49
C SER A 267 17.01 3.74 -33.80
N GLY A 268 16.99 4.82 -33.02
CA GLY A 268 15.86 5.13 -32.15
C GLY A 268 15.58 3.97 -31.18
N ARG A 269 14.42 3.34 -31.33
CA ARG A 269 13.97 2.20 -30.51
C ARG A 269 14.25 0.81 -31.11
N PHE A 270 14.88 0.75 -32.27
CA PHE A 270 15.10 -0.50 -32.99
C PHE A 270 16.58 -0.92 -32.96
N ILE A 271 16.80 -2.23 -32.88
CA ILE A 271 18.11 -2.86 -33.14
C ILE A 271 18.04 -3.50 -34.52
N GLN A 272 18.97 -3.13 -35.40
CA GLN A 272 18.97 -3.55 -36.80
C GLN A 272 20.36 -4.00 -37.25
N LEU A 273 20.42 -4.81 -38.31
CA LEU A 273 21.67 -5.10 -39.01
C LEU A 273 22.20 -3.86 -39.74
N GLY A 274 23.50 -3.84 -40.03
CA GLY A 274 24.16 -2.76 -40.78
C GLY A 274 25.12 -1.91 -39.96
N GLY A 275 25.40 -2.28 -38.71
CA GLY A 275 26.49 -1.69 -37.93
C GLY A 275 27.86 -2.21 -38.34
N SER A 276 28.92 -1.52 -37.92
CA SER A 276 30.31 -1.98 -38.13
C SER A 276 30.60 -3.28 -37.37
N ILE A 277 31.43 -4.13 -37.97
CA ILE A 277 31.96 -5.35 -37.34
C ILE A 277 33.33 -4.99 -36.75
N PHE A 278 33.49 -5.14 -35.43
CA PHE A 278 34.71 -4.76 -34.71
C PHE A 278 35.57 -5.96 -34.31
N LYS A 279 35.01 -7.16 -34.37
CA LYS A 279 35.70 -8.43 -34.10
C LYS A 279 35.18 -9.52 -35.06
N PRO A 280 35.94 -10.60 -35.29
CA PRO A 280 35.44 -11.74 -36.04
C PRO A 280 34.07 -12.20 -35.53
N THR A 281 33.15 -12.48 -36.46
CA THR A 281 31.76 -12.86 -36.16
C THR A 281 31.44 -14.17 -36.86
N GLU A 282 30.92 -15.13 -36.11
CA GLU A 282 30.54 -16.44 -36.61
C GLU A 282 29.04 -16.68 -36.35
N LEU A 283 28.34 -17.23 -37.34
CA LEU A 283 26.96 -17.68 -37.22
C LEU A 283 26.93 -19.20 -37.41
N THR A 284 26.83 -19.94 -36.32
CA THR A 284 26.78 -21.40 -36.35
C THR A 284 25.36 -21.89 -36.62
N THR A 285 25.15 -22.54 -37.75
CA THR A 285 23.85 -23.13 -38.15
C THR A 285 23.78 -24.62 -37.83
N THR A 286 22.59 -25.20 -37.88
CA THR A 286 22.38 -26.66 -37.84
C THR A 286 21.50 -27.11 -39.00
N ALA A 287 21.37 -28.42 -39.21
CA ALA A 287 20.47 -28.97 -40.23
C ALA A 287 19.00 -28.55 -40.05
N LYS A 288 18.58 -28.24 -38.82
CA LYS A 288 17.22 -27.74 -38.52
C LYS A 288 17.15 -26.21 -38.52
N ASN A 289 18.22 -25.55 -38.08
CA ASN A 289 18.30 -24.10 -37.94
C ASN A 289 19.30 -23.54 -38.96
N THR A 290 18.82 -23.30 -40.18
CA THR A 290 19.62 -22.79 -41.30
C THR A 290 19.60 -21.26 -41.39
N LEU A 291 20.61 -20.68 -42.04
CA LEU A 291 20.62 -19.26 -42.41
C LEU A 291 20.18 -19.12 -43.87
N ALA A 292 19.07 -18.43 -44.11
CA ALA A 292 18.57 -18.17 -45.46
C ALA A 292 18.30 -16.67 -45.67
N ILE A 293 18.83 -16.12 -46.77
CA ILE A 293 18.49 -14.76 -47.24
C ILE A 293 17.49 -14.93 -48.37
N LYS A 294 16.20 -14.67 -48.08
CA LYS A 294 15.10 -14.82 -49.04
C LYS A 294 14.83 -13.49 -49.75
N GLY A 295 14.33 -13.58 -50.98
CA GLY A 295 13.94 -12.39 -51.77
C GLY A 295 15.12 -11.62 -52.37
N LEU A 296 16.26 -12.29 -52.61
CA LEU A 296 17.37 -11.70 -53.35
C LEU A 296 16.92 -11.33 -54.77
N ALA A 297 17.29 -10.14 -55.23
CA ALA A 297 17.06 -9.70 -56.61
C ALA A 297 18.00 -10.46 -57.58
N SER A 298 17.61 -10.52 -58.87
CA SER A 298 18.50 -10.98 -59.93
C SER A 298 19.68 -10.02 -60.09
N GLY A 299 20.90 -10.56 -60.16
CA GLY A 299 22.11 -9.77 -60.42
C GLY A 299 22.42 -9.60 -61.91
N ASP A 300 23.39 -8.75 -62.22
CA ASP A 300 23.97 -8.56 -63.55
C ASP A 300 25.44 -9.03 -63.65
N LEU A 301 26.07 -8.85 -64.82
CA LEU A 301 27.45 -9.30 -65.06
C LEU A 301 28.54 -8.51 -64.31
N LYS A 302 28.19 -7.40 -63.66
CA LYS A 302 29.09 -6.58 -62.83
C LYS A 302 28.99 -6.96 -61.35
N ASP A 303 27.97 -7.72 -60.96
CA ASP A 303 27.82 -8.23 -59.60
C ASP A 303 28.86 -9.31 -59.29
N HIS A 304 29.12 -9.49 -57.99
CA HIS A 304 30.06 -10.51 -57.53
C HIS A 304 29.30 -11.74 -57.02
N TYR A 305 29.90 -12.91 -57.18
CA TYR A 305 29.47 -14.11 -56.47
C TYR A 305 29.90 -14.02 -55.02
N VAL A 306 28.98 -14.31 -54.10
CA VAL A 306 29.33 -14.57 -52.70
C VAL A 306 29.56 -16.06 -52.55
N VAL A 307 30.75 -16.42 -52.10
CA VAL A 307 31.14 -17.80 -51.77
C VAL A 307 31.62 -17.88 -50.34
N MET A 308 31.84 -19.08 -49.85
CA MET A 308 32.41 -19.34 -48.53
C MET A 308 33.74 -20.05 -48.70
N ASP A 309 34.78 -19.64 -47.97
CA ASP A 309 36.04 -20.38 -47.94
C ASP A 309 35.98 -21.61 -47.00
N LYS A 310 37.07 -22.39 -46.95
CA LYS A 310 37.14 -23.61 -46.13
C LYS A 310 36.93 -23.38 -44.62
N ASP A 311 37.12 -22.15 -44.15
CA ASP A 311 37.01 -21.77 -42.74
C ASP A 311 35.66 -21.11 -42.43
N GLY A 312 34.74 -21.09 -43.40
CA GLY A 312 33.39 -20.55 -43.22
C GLY A 312 33.25 -19.04 -43.48
N ALA A 313 34.32 -18.35 -43.88
CA ALA A 313 34.27 -16.91 -44.11
C ALA A 313 33.71 -16.59 -45.51
N LEU A 314 32.81 -15.61 -45.58
CA LEU A 314 32.26 -15.14 -46.85
C LEU A 314 33.32 -14.38 -47.67
N ARG A 315 33.41 -14.72 -48.95
CA ARG A 315 34.31 -14.11 -49.93
C ARG A 315 33.52 -13.66 -51.15
N LYS A 316 34.06 -12.67 -51.86
CA LYS A 316 33.54 -12.26 -53.17
C LYS A 316 34.43 -12.79 -54.29
N LEU A 317 33.82 -13.31 -55.34
CA LEU A 317 34.52 -13.69 -56.58
C LEU A 317 33.96 -12.90 -57.76
N ARG A 318 34.85 -12.52 -58.68
CA ARG A 318 34.49 -11.81 -59.93
C ARG A 318 34.08 -12.75 -61.07
N ALA A 319 34.42 -14.04 -60.98
CA ALA A 319 34.11 -15.03 -62.00
C ALA A 319 33.93 -16.41 -61.36
N SER A 320 32.98 -17.18 -61.87
CA SER A 320 32.88 -18.62 -61.65
C SER A 320 33.63 -19.33 -62.78
N LEU A 321 34.32 -20.43 -62.48
CA LEU A 321 34.77 -21.34 -63.54
C LEU A 321 33.54 -21.90 -64.25
N PRO A 322 33.58 -22.09 -65.59
CA PRO A 322 32.48 -22.73 -66.29
C PRO A 322 32.37 -24.20 -65.85
N ASN A 323 31.16 -24.75 -65.82
CA ASN A 323 30.93 -26.15 -65.46
C ASN A 323 31.60 -27.13 -66.45
N PHE A 324 31.92 -26.66 -67.65
CA PHE A 324 32.71 -27.39 -68.64
C PHE A 324 33.35 -26.41 -69.63
N PHE A 325 34.37 -26.86 -70.34
CA PHE A 325 34.95 -26.15 -71.48
C PHE A 325 35.43 -27.14 -72.54
N TYR A 326 35.55 -26.69 -73.78
CA TYR A 326 36.11 -27.52 -74.85
C TYR A 326 37.63 -27.68 -74.66
N MET A 327 38.11 -28.87 -74.97
CA MET A 327 39.54 -29.13 -75.09
C MET A 327 40.14 -28.13 -76.08
N PRO A 328 41.30 -27.50 -75.77
CA PRO A 328 41.99 -26.65 -76.73
C PRO A 328 42.32 -27.43 -78.00
N SER A 329 42.35 -26.73 -79.13
CA SER A 329 42.59 -27.36 -80.43
C SER A 329 43.84 -28.25 -80.40
N LEU A 330 43.67 -29.47 -80.92
CA LEU A 330 44.66 -30.55 -80.84
C LEU A 330 44.57 -31.37 -82.14
N LEU A 331 45.72 -31.71 -82.70
CA LEU A 331 45.82 -32.70 -83.77
C LEU A 331 45.58 -34.10 -83.18
N ILE A 332 44.70 -34.88 -83.81
CA ILE A 332 44.53 -36.31 -83.53
C ILE A 332 45.25 -37.09 -84.65
N PRO A 333 46.44 -37.67 -84.40
CA PRO A 333 47.22 -38.34 -85.44
C PRO A 333 46.46 -39.50 -86.10
N THR A 334 46.38 -39.48 -87.42
CA THR A 334 45.89 -40.60 -88.25
C THR A 334 47.04 -41.48 -88.76
N ALA A 335 48.29 -41.02 -88.66
CA ALA A 335 49.50 -41.78 -88.95
C ALA A 335 50.60 -41.58 -87.87
N ALA A 336 51.55 -42.51 -87.77
CA ALA A 336 52.56 -42.51 -86.71
C ALA A 336 53.58 -41.36 -86.81
N ASP A 337 53.85 -40.85 -88.01
CA ASP A 337 54.73 -39.72 -88.29
C ASP A 337 54.12 -38.36 -87.92
N GLN A 338 52.80 -38.31 -87.74
CA GLN A 338 52.08 -37.12 -87.26
C GLN A 338 52.17 -36.95 -85.73
N VAL A 339 52.74 -37.92 -85.02
CA VAL A 339 52.94 -37.84 -83.57
C VAL A 339 54.12 -36.90 -83.28
N VAL A 340 53.83 -35.75 -82.70
CA VAL A 340 54.85 -34.75 -82.33
C VAL A 340 55.16 -34.86 -80.84
N ASN A 341 56.42 -35.14 -80.53
CA ASN A 341 56.94 -35.05 -79.16
C ASN A 341 57.06 -33.58 -78.75
N GLU A 342 56.26 -33.17 -77.78
CA GLU A 342 56.24 -31.79 -77.29
C GLU A 342 56.77 -31.69 -75.86
N VAL A 343 57.63 -30.71 -75.61
CA VAL A 343 58.10 -30.40 -74.25
C VAL A 343 56.91 -30.08 -73.35
N GLY A 344 56.85 -30.74 -72.19
CA GLY A 344 55.75 -30.60 -71.23
C GLY A 344 54.58 -31.56 -71.46
N VAL A 345 54.67 -32.44 -72.46
CA VAL A 345 53.68 -33.50 -72.74
C VAL A 345 54.36 -34.86 -72.65
N SER A 346 53.79 -35.77 -71.86
CA SER A 346 54.40 -37.08 -71.58
C SER A 346 53.44 -38.24 -71.86
N GLY A 347 54.01 -39.40 -72.19
CA GLY A 347 53.26 -40.66 -72.30
C GLY A 347 52.42 -40.81 -73.58
N GLU A 348 52.70 -40.02 -74.61
CA GLU A 348 52.05 -40.09 -75.92
C GLU A 348 52.75 -41.06 -76.88
N SER A 349 51.96 -41.67 -77.74
CA SER A 349 52.40 -42.51 -78.86
C SER A 349 51.32 -42.51 -79.93
N PHE A 350 51.57 -43.10 -81.11
CA PHE A 350 50.49 -43.25 -82.09
C PHE A 350 49.32 -44.04 -81.47
N GLY A 351 48.10 -43.49 -81.60
CA GLY A 351 46.90 -44.04 -80.95
C GLY A 351 46.74 -43.69 -79.46
N LYS A 352 47.60 -42.85 -78.88
CA LYS A 352 47.54 -42.46 -77.47
C LYS A 352 47.94 -41.01 -77.24
N ILE A 353 47.02 -40.20 -76.72
CA ILE A 353 47.21 -38.76 -76.50
C ILE A 353 46.95 -38.42 -75.04
N ASN A 354 47.80 -37.61 -74.43
CA ASN A 354 47.63 -37.15 -73.07
C ASN A 354 46.92 -35.78 -73.10
N LEU A 355 45.58 -35.82 -73.05
CA LEU A 355 44.74 -34.63 -73.15
C LEU A 355 45.02 -33.65 -72.01
N TYR A 356 45.28 -34.14 -70.80
CA TYR A 356 45.55 -33.27 -69.65
C TYR A 356 46.83 -32.45 -69.83
N ASP A 357 47.94 -33.10 -70.22
CA ASP A 357 49.21 -32.40 -70.45
C ASP A 357 49.08 -31.39 -71.61
N ARG A 358 48.38 -31.77 -72.69
CA ARG A 358 48.08 -30.90 -73.83
C ARG A 358 47.28 -29.65 -73.40
N TYR A 359 46.23 -29.85 -72.60
CA TYR A 359 45.41 -28.76 -72.05
C TYR A 359 46.24 -27.85 -71.15
N GLN A 360 46.97 -28.45 -70.20
CA GLN A 360 47.80 -27.72 -69.25
C GLN A 360 48.84 -26.85 -69.97
N LYS A 361 49.50 -27.39 -70.99
CA LYS A 361 50.49 -26.66 -71.79
C LYS A 361 49.86 -25.44 -72.47
N GLN A 362 48.77 -25.64 -73.21
CA GLN A 362 48.15 -24.55 -73.97
C GLN A 362 47.63 -23.42 -73.07
N PHE A 363 47.13 -23.75 -71.88
CA PHE A 363 46.64 -22.75 -70.93
C PHE A 363 47.77 -22.05 -70.17
N LYS A 364 48.86 -22.75 -69.82
CA LYS A 364 50.03 -22.15 -69.13
C LYS A 364 50.87 -21.29 -70.06
N THR A 365 51.01 -21.68 -71.33
CA THR A 365 51.85 -20.98 -72.31
C THR A 365 51.04 -20.67 -73.58
N PRO A 366 50.07 -19.75 -73.50
CA PRO A 366 49.34 -19.31 -74.69
C PRO A 366 50.30 -18.64 -75.67
N MET A 367 50.14 -18.95 -76.96
CA MET A 367 51.09 -18.50 -77.99
C MET A 367 51.04 -16.97 -78.22
N VAL A 368 49.85 -16.36 -78.13
CA VAL A 368 49.63 -14.93 -78.35
C VAL A 368 48.53 -14.44 -77.40
N LYS A 369 48.68 -13.21 -76.90
CA LYS A 369 47.68 -12.49 -76.10
C LYS A 369 47.60 -11.04 -76.52
N ASN A 370 46.48 -10.36 -76.28
CA ASN A 370 46.38 -8.93 -76.54
C ASN A 370 47.33 -8.13 -75.61
N PRO A 371 47.88 -6.97 -76.04
CA PRO A 371 48.94 -6.26 -75.30
C PRO A 371 48.62 -5.91 -73.84
N GLY A 372 47.34 -5.66 -73.53
CA GLY A 372 46.89 -5.29 -72.18
C GLY A 372 46.40 -6.47 -71.31
N ALA A 373 46.61 -7.72 -71.73
CA ALA A 373 46.12 -8.89 -70.98
C ALA A 373 46.84 -9.06 -69.63
N SER A 374 46.12 -8.83 -68.54
CA SER A 374 46.54 -9.14 -67.16
C SER A 374 45.96 -10.45 -66.62
N SER A 375 45.01 -11.05 -67.34
CA SER A 375 44.38 -12.33 -66.97
C SER A 375 45.30 -13.51 -67.26
N VAL A 376 45.34 -14.47 -66.34
CA VAL A 376 45.96 -15.78 -66.51
C VAL A 376 44.85 -16.82 -66.68
N LEU A 377 44.98 -17.74 -67.63
CA LEU A 377 44.02 -18.82 -67.78
C LEU A 377 44.18 -19.81 -66.61
N PRO A 378 43.13 -20.10 -65.84
CA PRO A 378 43.21 -21.04 -64.73
C PRO A 378 43.42 -22.46 -65.24
N VAL A 379 44.30 -23.22 -64.57
CA VAL A 379 44.53 -24.63 -64.87
C VAL A 379 44.08 -25.48 -63.71
N LEU A 380 42.98 -26.19 -63.92
CA LEU A 380 42.47 -27.24 -63.03
C LEU A 380 43.38 -28.47 -63.04
N GLN A 381 43.46 -29.16 -61.90
CA GLN A 381 44.15 -30.44 -61.76
C GLN A 381 43.41 -31.55 -62.50
N SER A 382 44.12 -32.60 -62.92
CA SER A 382 43.49 -33.70 -63.67
C SER A 382 42.39 -34.41 -62.86
N SER A 383 42.52 -34.44 -61.53
CA SER A 383 41.51 -35.01 -60.62
C SER A 383 40.21 -34.23 -60.56
N GLU A 384 40.23 -32.94 -60.91
CA GLU A 384 39.07 -32.02 -60.90
C GLU A 384 38.27 -32.06 -62.21
N LEU A 385 38.71 -32.87 -63.18
CA LEU A 385 38.17 -32.91 -64.53
C LEU A 385 37.63 -34.29 -64.90
N ASP A 386 36.51 -34.29 -65.62
CA ASP A 386 36.04 -35.41 -66.42
C ASP A 386 36.33 -35.15 -67.90
N TYR A 387 36.86 -36.16 -68.59
CA TYR A 387 37.22 -36.07 -70.01
C TYR A 387 36.16 -36.79 -70.84
N ILE A 388 35.47 -36.05 -71.70
CA ILE A 388 34.28 -36.56 -72.38
C ILE A 388 34.46 -36.36 -73.89
N VAL A 389 34.55 -37.47 -74.63
CA VAL A 389 34.49 -37.43 -76.10
C VAL A 389 33.01 -37.38 -76.50
N THR A 390 32.55 -36.20 -76.90
CA THR A 390 31.15 -35.97 -77.28
C THR A 390 30.85 -36.39 -78.71
N TRP A 391 31.87 -36.39 -79.56
CA TRP A 391 31.79 -36.86 -80.93
C TRP A 391 33.17 -37.27 -81.44
N TYR A 392 33.23 -38.32 -82.25
CA TYR A 392 34.38 -38.66 -83.08
C TYR A 392 33.89 -39.32 -84.36
N ASP A 393 34.72 -39.27 -85.40
CA ASP A 393 34.45 -39.94 -86.66
C ASP A 393 34.60 -41.47 -86.51
N VAL A 394 33.47 -42.16 -86.49
CA VAL A 394 33.41 -43.62 -86.35
C VAL A 394 33.86 -44.36 -87.60
N GLU A 395 33.99 -43.71 -88.76
CA GLU A 395 34.53 -44.32 -89.98
C GLU A 395 36.06 -44.33 -89.97
N VAL A 396 36.69 -43.41 -89.22
CA VAL A 396 38.14 -43.30 -89.10
C VAL A 396 38.68 -44.00 -87.86
N PHE A 397 38.02 -43.83 -86.70
CA PHE A 397 38.53 -44.31 -85.41
C PHE A 397 37.74 -45.50 -84.86
N GLU A 398 38.44 -46.40 -84.17
CA GLU A 398 37.88 -47.51 -83.39
C GLU A 398 38.56 -47.61 -82.02
N ASN A 399 37.93 -48.33 -81.08
CA ASN A 399 38.44 -48.51 -79.72
C ASN A 399 38.76 -47.20 -78.97
N VAL A 400 37.97 -46.15 -79.23
CA VAL A 400 38.11 -44.85 -78.57
C VAL A 400 37.75 -44.99 -77.09
N SER A 401 38.69 -44.64 -76.22
CA SER A 401 38.51 -44.63 -74.76
C SER A 401 39.33 -43.51 -74.13
N VAL A 402 38.90 -43.03 -72.96
CA VAL A 402 39.63 -42.02 -72.20
C VAL A 402 39.68 -42.43 -70.73
N SER A 403 40.85 -42.30 -70.11
CA SER A 403 41.05 -42.64 -68.70
C SER A 403 40.81 -41.45 -67.77
N ASP A 404 40.63 -41.73 -66.47
CA ASP A 404 40.50 -40.70 -65.41
C ASP A 404 41.70 -39.75 -65.32
N LYS A 405 42.85 -40.13 -65.88
CA LYS A 405 44.05 -39.28 -65.96
C LYS A 405 44.09 -38.40 -67.21
N GLY A 406 43.05 -38.43 -68.05
CA GLY A 406 42.96 -37.66 -69.28
C GLY A 406 43.77 -38.24 -70.44
N VAL A 407 44.04 -39.54 -70.43
CA VAL A 407 44.74 -40.20 -71.55
C VAL A 407 43.70 -40.79 -72.50
N LEU A 408 43.59 -40.21 -73.70
CA LEU A 408 42.80 -40.71 -74.83
C LEU A 408 43.57 -41.82 -75.52
N SER A 409 42.91 -42.95 -75.77
CA SER A 409 43.44 -44.07 -76.56
C SER A 409 42.46 -44.39 -77.70
N TYR A 410 42.99 -44.65 -78.88
CA TYR A 410 42.21 -44.97 -80.09
C TYR A 410 43.05 -45.80 -81.06
N LYS A 411 42.38 -46.35 -82.07
CA LYS A 411 43.02 -46.97 -83.24
C LYS A 411 42.41 -46.39 -84.51
N VAL A 412 43.24 -46.22 -85.53
CA VAL A 412 42.79 -45.85 -86.88
C VAL A 412 42.42 -47.13 -87.62
N LYS A 413 41.22 -47.16 -88.22
CA LYS A 413 40.78 -48.32 -89.00
C LYS A 413 41.68 -48.50 -90.22
N ALA A 414 42.00 -49.76 -90.55
CA ALA A 414 42.95 -50.07 -91.62
C ALA A 414 42.55 -49.53 -93.00
N ASN A 415 41.25 -49.38 -93.25
CA ASN A 415 40.69 -48.89 -94.52
C ASN A 415 40.06 -47.49 -94.38
N ALA A 416 40.40 -46.74 -93.33
CA ALA A 416 39.89 -45.38 -93.15
C ALA A 416 40.40 -44.48 -94.29
N ASP A 417 39.52 -43.65 -94.86
CA ASP A 417 39.95 -42.55 -95.73
C ASP A 417 40.45 -41.42 -94.85
N ILE A 418 41.77 -41.28 -94.78
CA ILE A 418 42.46 -40.27 -93.95
C ILE A 418 42.96 -39.08 -94.78
N THR A 419 42.59 -38.98 -96.06
CA THR A 419 43.09 -37.93 -96.97
C THR A 419 42.62 -36.52 -96.61
N LEU A 420 41.46 -36.40 -95.97
CA LEU A 420 40.86 -35.12 -95.57
C LEU A 420 41.14 -34.73 -94.10
N GLY A 421 41.84 -35.57 -93.34
CA GLY A 421 41.97 -35.42 -91.88
C GLY A 421 40.66 -35.69 -91.15
N SER A 422 40.74 -35.98 -89.85
CA SER A 422 39.56 -36.23 -89.01
C SER A 422 39.73 -35.60 -87.63
N PHE A 423 38.63 -35.43 -86.89
CA PHE A 423 38.59 -34.67 -85.64
C PHE A 423 37.80 -35.41 -84.54
N MET A 424 38.01 -35.00 -83.30
CA MET A 424 37.20 -35.40 -82.15
C MET A 424 36.74 -34.16 -81.40
N ASN A 425 35.48 -34.16 -80.94
CA ASN A 425 34.97 -33.11 -80.07
C ASN A 425 35.10 -33.55 -78.60
N ILE A 426 36.01 -32.92 -77.88
CA ILE A 426 36.38 -33.31 -76.52
C ILE A 426 36.00 -32.17 -75.56
N VAL A 427 35.23 -32.51 -74.53
CA VAL A 427 34.81 -31.61 -73.46
C VAL A 427 35.52 -32.00 -72.17
N LEU A 428 36.07 -31.00 -71.48
CA LEU A 428 36.59 -31.11 -70.12
C LEU A 428 35.49 -30.57 -69.19
N ALA A 429 34.79 -31.46 -68.50
CA ALA A 429 33.79 -31.09 -67.51
C ALA A 429 34.45 -30.93 -66.14
N VAL A 430 34.07 -29.87 -65.42
CA VAL A 430 34.57 -29.60 -64.06
C VAL A 430 33.73 -30.38 -63.08
N LYS A 431 34.37 -31.20 -62.24
CA LYS A 431 33.66 -31.98 -61.23
C LYS A 431 32.99 -31.07 -60.20
N PRO A 432 31.76 -31.38 -59.77
CA PRO A 432 31.13 -30.65 -58.67
C PRO A 432 31.95 -30.81 -57.38
N LEU A 433 31.95 -29.77 -56.55
CA LEU A 433 32.60 -29.73 -55.24
C LEU A 433 31.93 -30.68 -54.23
#